data_AF-A0A370U8R1-F1
#
_entry.id   AF-A0A370U8R1-F1
#
_cell.length_a   1.000
_cell.length_b   1.000
_cell.length_c   1.000
_cell.angle_alpha   90.00
_cell.angle_beta   90.00
_cell.angle_gamma   90.00
#
_symmetry.space_group_name_H-M   'P 1'
#
loop_
_entity.id
_entity.type
_entity.pdbx_description
1 polymer ?
#
loop_
_entity_poly.entity_id
_entity_poly.type
_entity_poly.pdbx_seq_one_letter_code
_entity_poly.pdbx_strand_id
1 'polypeptide(L)'
;MIVTKPGEASLSHRGVLFLDELPEFDRKVLEVLREPLENGEVHISRARGQVTYPARFQLVAAMNASNEAYSGGQDYYQSAASQKYLRKLSAPFLDRIDLHVEVPPLPTDVLVNEQEQGESSAIVRQRVEAAVARQRQRQGCQNALLNGRDLERICALSDSDKQFMQQALDRLKLSARAYHRVLRVALTLADLEQTQVARKHLMESLSYRKMEKTLASATSGV
;
A
#
# COMPACT_ATOMS: atom_id res chain seq x y z
N MET A 1 -3.01 -3.72 -39.76
CA MET A 1 -2.36 -2.72 -38.88
C MET A 1 -2.46 -3.25 -37.46
N ILE A 2 -1.35 -3.56 -36.77
CA ILE A 2 -1.44 -4.08 -35.39
C ILE A 2 -1.69 -2.88 -34.48
N VAL A 3 -2.92 -2.71 -34.04
CA VAL A 3 -3.29 -1.73 -33.01
C VAL A 3 -2.78 -2.26 -31.68
N THR A 4 -1.88 -1.53 -31.03
CA THR A 4 -1.45 -1.82 -29.65
C THR A 4 -2.66 -1.75 -28.74
N LYS A 5 -3.05 -2.86 -28.11
CA LYS A 5 -4.22 -2.91 -27.22
C LYS A 5 -3.86 -2.52 -25.79
N PRO A 6 -4.80 -1.97 -24.99
CA PRO A 6 -4.60 -1.75 -23.57
C PRO A 6 -4.39 -3.08 -22.83
N GLY A 7 -3.48 -3.09 -21.85
CA GLY A 7 -3.30 -4.21 -20.93
C GLY A 7 -4.14 -4.09 -19.67
N GLU A 8 -3.97 -5.02 -18.73
CA GLU A 8 -4.74 -5.18 -17.49
C GLU A 8 -4.69 -3.91 -16.64
N ALA A 9 -3.51 -3.30 -16.49
CA ALA A 9 -3.34 -2.02 -15.80
C ALA A 9 -4.23 -0.90 -16.36
N SER A 10 -4.39 -0.83 -17.67
CA SER A 10 -5.23 0.17 -18.32
C SER A 10 -6.71 -0.20 -18.29
N LEU A 11 -7.02 -1.50 -18.40
CA LEU A 11 -8.40 -2.00 -18.28
C LEU A 11 -8.96 -1.83 -16.86
N SER A 12 -8.10 -1.85 -15.84
CA SER A 12 -8.45 -1.54 -14.44
C SER A 12 -8.55 -0.03 -14.15
N HIS A 13 -8.49 0.86 -15.14
CA HIS A 13 -8.60 2.30 -14.90
C HIS A 13 -9.87 2.66 -14.13
N ARG A 14 -9.71 3.40 -13.02
CA ARG A 14 -10.74 3.76 -12.03
C ARG A 14 -11.38 2.57 -11.32
N GLY A 15 -10.76 1.40 -11.40
CA GLY A 15 -11.14 0.19 -10.70
C GLY A 15 -10.00 -0.35 -9.84
N VAL A 16 -10.01 -1.66 -9.64
CA VAL A 16 -9.03 -2.39 -8.85
C VAL A 16 -8.22 -3.28 -9.78
N LEU A 17 -6.89 -3.30 -9.60
CA LEU A 17 -6.02 -4.33 -10.14
C LEU A 17 -5.63 -5.24 -8.97
N PHE A 18 -6.12 -6.48 -8.97
CA PHE A 18 -5.80 -7.46 -7.94
C PHE A 18 -4.72 -8.42 -8.44
N LEU A 19 -3.65 -8.57 -7.67
CA LEU A 19 -2.56 -9.50 -7.95
C LEU A 19 -2.45 -10.52 -6.80
N ASP A 20 -2.91 -11.74 -7.05
CA ASP A 20 -2.72 -12.84 -6.12
C ASP A 20 -1.33 -13.46 -6.30
N GLU A 21 -0.72 -13.93 -5.21
CA GLU A 21 0.64 -14.48 -5.23
C GLU A 21 1.68 -13.53 -5.86
N LEU A 22 1.74 -12.29 -5.38
CA LEU A 22 2.54 -11.20 -5.96
C LEU A 22 4.00 -11.58 -6.34
N PRO A 23 4.76 -12.37 -5.55
CA PRO A 23 6.13 -12.75 -5.91
C PRO A 23 6.22 -13.81 -7.02
N GLU A 24 5.12 -14.41 -7.47
CA GLU A 24 5.12 -15.29 -8.65
C GLU A 24 5.14 -14.52 -9.97
N PHE A 25 4.79 -13.24 -9.96
CA PHE A 25 4.91 -12.41 -11.15
C PHE A 25 6.37 -12.15 -11.52
N ASP A 26 6.65 -12.12 -12.82
CA ASP A 26 7.96 -11.76 -13.34
C ASP A 26 8.36 -10.37 -12.82
N ARG A 27 9.58 -10.28 -12.28
CA ARG A 27 10.12 -9.04 -11.72
C ARG A 27 9.99 -7.86 -12.68
N LYS A 28 10.21 -8.06 -13.98
CA LYS A 28 10.09 -7.02 -15.00
C LYS A 28 8.67 -6.47 -15.10
N VAL A 29 7.65 -7.31 -14.92
CA VAL A 29 6.24 -6.88 -14.92
C VAL A 29 5.97 -5.98 -13.71
N LEU A 30 6.43 -6.38 -12.53
CA LEU A 30 6.30 -5.57 -11.30
C LEU A 30 7.04 -4.23 -11.41
N GLU A 31 8.25 -4.22 -12.01
CA GLU A 31 8.99 -2.98 -12.25
C GLU A 31 8.27 -2.03 -13.21
N VAL A 32 7.54 -2.56 -14.20
CA VAL A 32 6.75 -1.77 -15.15
C VAL A 32 5.52 -1.15 -14.48
N LEU A 33 4.91 -1.83 -13.50
CA LEU A 33 3.76 -1.29 -12.74
C LEU A 33 4.10 -0.02 -11.93
N ARG A 34 5.39 0.26 -11.69
CA ARG A 34 5.82 1.47 -10.96
C ARG A 34 5.37 2.76 -11.62
N GLU A 35 5.37 2.82 -12.94
CA GLU A 35 4.97 4.00 -13.72
C GLU A 35 3.46 4.30 -13.60
N PRO A 36 2.54 3.36 -13.86
CA PRO A 36 1.11 3.62 -13.67
C PRO A 36 0.74 3.86 -12.21
N LEU A 37 1.44 3.26 -11.24
CA LEU A 37 1.26 3.57 -9.81
C LEU A 37 1.67 5.00 -9.44
N GLU A 38 2.52 5.64 -10.24
CA GLU A 38 2.99 7.01 -10.03
C GLU A 38 2.09 8.03 -10.76
N ASN A 39 1.96 7.83 -12.08
CA ASN A 39 1.42 8.83 -12.99
C ASN A 39 -0.02 8.51 -13.40
N GLY A 40 -0.46 7.27 -13.19
CA GLY A 40 -1.78 6.82 -13.58
C GLY A 40 -1.95 6.63 -15.09
N GLU A 41 -0.85 6.41 -15.81
CA GLU A 41 -0.80 6.22 -17.27
C GLU A 41 0.24 5.14 -17.62
N VAL A 42 0.07 4.52 -18.78
CA VAL A 42 1.02 3.57 -19.37
C VAL A 42 1.42 4.07 -20.74
N HIS A 43 2.72 4.24 -20.98
CA HIS A 43 3.27 4.66 -22.26
C HIS A 43 3.83 3.47 -23.03
N ILE A 44 3.29 3.19 -24.21
CA ILE A 44 3.73 2.10 -25.07
C ILE A 44 4.42 2.68 -26.30
N SER A 45 5.73 2.51 -26.37
CA SER A 45 6.53 2.84 -27.55
C SER A 45 6.81 1.58 -28.38
N ARG A 46 6.53 1.65 -29.69
CA ARG A 46 6.82 0.60 -30.68
C ARG A 46 7.41 1.25 -31.93
N ALA A 47 8.04 0.46 -32.79
CA ALA A 47 8.72 0.94 -34.00
C ALA A 47 7.85 1.81 -34.93
N ARG A 48 6.51 1.73 -34.83
CA ARG A 48 5.55 2.45 -35.68
C ARG A 48 4.77 3.56 -34.95
N GLY A 49 5.11 3.88 -33.70
CA GLY A 49 4.47 4.97 -32.96
C GLY A 49 4.46 4.80 -31.44
N GLN A 50 3.94 5.82 -30.76
CA GLN A 50 3.75 5.85 -29.32
C GLN A 50 2.25 5.96 -29.02
N VAL A 51 1.77 5.20 -28.03
CA VAL A 51 0.39 5.27 -27.54
C VAL A 51 0.41 5.36 -26.02
N THR A 52 -0.40 6.25 -25.47
CA THR A 52 -0.61 6.40 -24.03
C THR A 52 -1.99 5.89 -23.65
N TYR A 53 -2.07 5.05 -22.62
CA TYR A 53 -3.31 4.55 -22.06
C TYR A 53 -3.49 5.02 -20.61
N PRO A 54 -4.70 5.42 -20.19
CA PRO A 54 -4.97 5.73 -18.78
C PRO A 54 -4.91 4.46 -17.92
N ALA A 55 -4.41 4.57 -16.70
CA ALA A 55 -4.15 3.46 -15.77
C ALA A 55 -4.18 3.88 -14.29
N ARG A 56 -5.04 4.84 -13.90
CA ARG A 56 -5.32 5.15 -12.48
C ARG A 56 -6.16 4.05 -11.82
N PHE A 57 -5.54 3.01 -11.26
CA PHE A 57 -6.21 1.92 -10.54
C PHE A 57 -5.79 1.88 -9.07
N GLN A 58 -6.58 1.23 -8.22
CA GLN A 58 -6.14 0.79 -6.89
C GLN A 58 -5.47 -0.58 -7.03
N LEU A 59 -4.20 -0.67 -6.64
CA LEU A 59 -3.51 -1.96 -6.56
C LEU A 59 -3.85 -2.63 -5.23
N VAL A 60 -4.32 -3.87 -5.31
CA VAL A 60 -4.44 -4.77 -4.17
C VAL A 60 -3.63 -6.00 -4.49
N ALA A 61 -2.75 -6.42 -3.58
CA ALA A 61 -1.90 -7.57 -3.80
C ALA A 61 -1.88 -8.47 -2.56
N ALA A 62 -1.86 -9.77 -2.78
CA ALA A 62 -1.71 -10.79 -1.76
C ALA A 62 -0.41 -11.56 -2.00
N MET A 63 0.23 -12.02 -0.92
CA MET A 63 1.39 -12.90 -1.01
C MET A 63 1.54 -13.72 0.26
N ASN A 64 2.09 -14.92 0.10
CA ASN A 64 2.61 -15.69 1.23
C ASN A 64 4.02 -15.20 1.55
N ALA A 65 4.47 -15.29 2.80
CA ALA A 65 5.85 -14.88 3.11
C ALA A 65 6.88 -15.92 2.63
N SER A 66 6.46 -17.17 2.43
CA SER A 66 7.22 -18.21 1.71
C SER A 66 6.29 -19.22 1.03
N ASN A 67 6.88 -20.02 0.15
CA ASN A 67 6.26 -21.20 -0.47
C ASN A 67 6.46 -22.50 0.34
N GLU A 68 7.05 -22.41 1.55
CA GLU A 68 7.30 -23.54 2.44
C GLU A 68 6.22 -23.62 3.52
N ALA A 69 5.90 -24.85 3.94
CA ALA A 69 4.97 -25.06 5.05
C ALA A 69 5.55 -24.46 6.33
N TYR A 70 4.73 -23.72 7.09
CA TYR A 70 5.15 -23.14 8.36
C TYR A 70 5.45 -24.26 9.38
N SER A 71 6.72 -24.49 9.67
CA SER A 71 7.17 -25.56 10.58
C SER A 71 7.06 -25.22 12.06
N GLY A 72 6.65 -23.99 12.42
CA GLY A 72 6.67 -23.48 13.79
C GLY A 72 8.10 -23.25 14.33
N GLY A 73 8.31 -22.14 15.04
CA GLY A 73 9.52 -21.93 15.87
C GLY A 73 10.57 -20.92 15.38
N GLN A 74 10.45 -20.36 14.16
CA GLN A 74 11.21 -19.17 13.74
C GLN A 74 10.28 -18.05 13.28
N ASP A 75 10.76 -16.81 13.40
CA ASP A 75 10.13 -15.64 12.79
C ASP A 75 9.98 -15.91 11.28
N TYR A 76 8.74 -16.07 10.81
CA TYR A 76 8.41 -16.63 9.49
C TYR A 76 9.08 -15.88 8.33
N TYR A 77 9.40 -14.60 8.53
CA TYR A 77 10.09 -13.73 7.57
C TYR A 77 11.61 -13.89 7.55
N GLN A 78 12.21 -14.55 8.54
CA GLN A 78 13.66 -14.64 8.70
C GLN A 78 14.26 -15.90 8.06
N SER A 79 13.44 -16.86 7.63
CA SER A 79 13.95 -18.05 6.93
C SER A 79 14.62 -17.66 5.60
N ALA A 80 15.65 -18.41 5.19
CA ALA A 80 16.33 -18.16 3.92
C ALA A 80 15.38 -18.30 2.71
N ALA A 81 14.39 -19.19 2.80
CA ALA A 81 13.35 -19.36 1.79
C ALA A 81 12.45 -18.12 1.69
N SER A 82 11.97 -17.61 2.82
CA SER A 82 11.15 -16.39 2.88
C SER A 82 11.91 -15.17 2.36
N GLN A 83 13.17 -15.00 2.77
CA GLN A 83 14.00 -13.89 2.27
C GLN A 83 14.24 -13.99 0.76
N LYS A 84 14.52 -15.19 0.24
CA LYS A 84 14.67 -15.41 -1.22
C LYS A 84 13.38 -15.12 -1.97
N TYR A 85 12.24 -15.51 -1.41
CA TYR A 85 10.91 -15.27 -1.98
C TYR A 85 10.60 -13.76 -2.06
N LEU A 86 10.80 -13.05 -0.96
CA LEU A 86 10.56 -11.61 -0.84
C LEU A 86 11.55 -10.77 -1.66
N ARG A 87 12.78 -11.24 -1.89
CA ARG A 87 13.77 -10.58 -2.76
C ARG A 87 13.34 -10.46 -4.23
N LYS A 88 12.30 -11.19 -4.66
CA LYS A 88 11.69 -10.99 -5.98
C LYS A 88 11.02 -9.61 -6.10
N LEU A 89 10.60 -9.03 -4.98
CA LEU A 89 10.02 -7.69 -4.90
C LEU A 89 11.11 -6.65 -4.66
N SER A 90 11.09 -5.56 -5.42
CA SER A 90 12.08 -4.49 -5.27
C SER A 90 11.63 -3.43 -4.26
N ALA A 91 12.58 -2.89 -3.49
CA ALA A 91 12.31 -1.78 -2.59
C ALA A 91 11.66 -0.57 -3.30
N PRO A 92 12.08 -0.16 -4.52
CA PRO A 92 11.40 0.90 -5.27
C PRO A 92 9.94 0.58 -5.62
N PHE A 93 9.59 -0.68 -5.87
CA PHE A 93 8.19 -1.06 -6.11
C PHE A 93 7.39 -1.03 -4.81
N LEU A 94 7.93 -1.56 -3.72
CA LEU A 94 7.27 -1.62 -2.42
C LEU A 94 7.04 -0.23 -1.79
N ASP A 95 7.97 0.72 -2.00
CA ASP A 95 7.79 2.13 -1.63
C ASP A 95 6.58 2.78 -2.33
N ARG A 96 6.05 2.13 -3.38
CA ARG A 96 4.84 2.57 -4.09
C ARG A 96 3.53 2.07 -3.49
N ILE A 97 3.59 1.16 -2.53
CA ILE A 97 2.43 0.62 -1.83
C ILE A 97 2.24 1.42 -0.54
N ASP A 98 1.06 1.99 -0.33
CA ASP A 98 0.78 2.81 0.87
C ASP A 98 0.70 1.94 2.13
N LEU A 99 0.09 0.75 2.02
CA LEU A 99 -0.25 -0.14 3.12
C LEU A 99 0.35 -1.54 2.95
N HIS A 100 1.09 -2.00 3.95
CA HIS A 100 1.45 -3.40 4.13
C HIS A 100 0.75 -3.93 5.37
N VAL A 101 -0.16 -4.87 5.17
CA VAL A 101 -0.93 -5.49 6.24
C VAL A 101 -0.48 -6.94 6.37
N GLU A 102 0.07 -7.26 7.53
CA GLU A 102 0.41 -8.63 7.88
C GLU A 102 -0.83 -9.32 8.45
N VAL A 103 -1.18 -10.48 7.90
CA VAL A 103 -2.26 -11.32 8.38
C VAL A 103 -1.62 -12.52 9.07
N PRO A 104 -1.59 -12.58 10.41
CA PRO A 104 -1.04 -13.72 11.12
C PRO A 104 -1.91 -14.97 10.89
N PRO A 105 -1.34 -16.17 11.02
CA PRO A 105 -2.13 -17.40 10.97
C PRO A 105 -3.21 -17.36 12.06
N LEU A 106 -4.43 -17.68 11.70
CA LEU A 106 -5.54 -17.83 12.64
C LEU A 106 -5.29 -19.08 13.50
N PRO A 107 -5.46 -18.99 14.84
CA PRO A 107 -5.37 -20.17 15.68
C PRO A 107 -6.52 -21.13 15.37
N THR A 108 -6.23 -22.43 15.49
CA THR A 108 -7.09 -23.52 15.01
C THR A 108 -8.48 -23.52 15.64
N ASP A 109 -8.58 -23.07 16.90
CA ASP A 109 -9.83 -22.91 17.62
C ASP A 109 -10.74 -21.84 17.00
N VAL A 110 -10.19 -20.74 16.51
CA VAL A 110 -10.96 -19.69 15.80
C VAL A 110 -11.37 -20.17 14.40
N LEU A 111 -10.54 -20.94 13.72
CA LEU A 111 -10.87 -21.52 12.40
C LEU A 111 -12.01 -22.55 12.47
N VAL A 112 -12.08 -23.31 13.56
CA VAL A 112 -13.08 -24.37 13.76
C VAL A 112 -14.35 -23.85 14.43
N ASN A 113 -14.25 -22.82 15.28
CA ASN A 113 -15.39 -22.20 15.92
C ASN A 113 -15.83 -20.97 15.13
N GLU A 114 -16.83 -21.14 14.24
CA GLU A 114 -17.51 -20.08 13.46
C GLU A 114 -18.29 -19.05 14.31
N GLN A 115 -17.83 -18.70 15.51
CA GLN A 115 -18.57 -17.80 16.40
C GLN A 115 -18.31 -16.31 16.13
N GLU A 116 -17.20 -15.95 15.48
CA GLU A 116 -16.94 -14.55 15.13
C GLU A 116 -17.51 -14.20 13.74
N GLN A 117 -18.73 -13.67 13.73
CA GLN A 117 -19.24 -12.97 12.56
C GLN A 117 -18.61 -11.58 12.50
N GLY A 118 -17.66 -11.39 11.58
CA GLY A 118 -17.08 -10.08 11.28
C GLY A 118 -18.13 -9.08 10.78
N GLU A 119 -17.71 -7.82 10.64
CA GLU A 119 -18.60 -6.77 10.13
C GLU A 119 -19.02 -7.04 8.67
N SER A 120 -20.31 -6.85 8.36
CA SER A 120 -20.79 -6.98 6.99
C SER A 120 -20.23 -5.89 6.07
N SER A 121 -20.08 -6.19 4.79
CA SER A 121 -19.65 -5.19 3.79
C SER A 121 -20.57 -3.97 3.73
N ALA A 122 -21.85 -4.12 4.07
CA ALA A 122 -22.80 -3.00 4.13
C ALA A 122 -22.44 -2.00 5.23
N ILE A 123 -22.05 -2.48 6.42
CA ILE A 123 -21.61 -1.64 7.54
C ILE A 123 -20.29 -0.95 7.21
N VAL A 124 -19.33 -1.69 6.66
CA VAL A 124 -18.04 -1.14 6.21
C VAL A 124 -18.26 -0.04 5.16
N ARG A 125 -19.11 -0.29 4.17
CA ARG A 125 -19.44 0.66 3.11
C ARG A 125 -19.97 1.99 3.67
N GLN A 126 -20.87 1.96 4.65
CA GLN A 126 -21.40 3.19 5.26
C GLN A 126 -20.28 4.04 5.88
N ARG A 127 -19.34 3.42 6.62
CA ARG A 127 -18.18 4.13 7.19
C ARG A 127 -17.30 4.75 6.11
N VAL A 128 -17.03 3.99 5.04
CA VAL A 128 -16.21 4.46 3.91
C VAL A 128 -16.89 5.62 3.16
N GLU A 129 -18.19 5.52 2.87
CA GLU A 129 -18.95 6.59 2.20
C GLU A 129 -18.97 7.88 3.03
N ALA A 130 -19.14 7.78 4.35
CA ALA A 130 -19.08 8.93 5.25
C ALA A 130 -17.69 9.59 5.29
N ALA A 131 -16.61 8.80 5.23
CA ALA A 131 -15.24 9.32 5.12
C ALA A 131 -15.03 10.03 3.77
N VAL A 132 -15.44 9.41 2.66
CA VAL A 132 -15.31 9.99 1.31
C VAL A 132 -16.14 11.27 1.16
N ALA A 133 -17.33 11.34 1.76
CA ALA A 133 -18.16 12.55 1.75
C ALA A 133 -17.43 13.73 2.43
N ARG A 134 -16.79 13.49 3.59
CA ARG A 134 -15.98 14.51 4.27
C ARG A 134 -14.78 14.96 3.46
N GLN A 135 -14.08 14.03 2.81
CA GLN A 135 -12.97 14.35 1.91
C GLN A 135 -13.44 15.26 0.77
N ARG A 136 -14.56 14.92 0.11
CA ARG A 136 -15.15 15.75 -0.94
C ARG A 136 -15.57 17.13 -0.43
N GLN A 137 -16.17 17.22 0.75
CA GLN A 137 -16.55 18.50 1.34
C GLN A 137 -15.34 19.36 1.71
N ARG A 138 -14.27 18.76 2.25
CA ARG A 138 -13.07 19.46 2.72
C ARG A 138 -12.16 19.91 1.57
N GLN A 139 -12.00 19.11 0.52
CA GLN A 139 -11.00 19.36 -0.52
C GLN A 139 -11.47 19.05 -1.96
N GLY A 140 -12.71 18.63 -2.17
CA GLY A 140 -13.26 18.31 -3.50
C GLY A 140 -12.83 16.95 -4.08
N CYS A 141 -11.87 16.25 -3.47
CA CYS A 141 -11.34 14.98 -3.96
C CYS A 141 -11.01 14.00 -2.81
N GLN A 142 -10.74 12.74 -3.14
CA GLN A 142 -10.31 11.75 -2.14
C GLN A 142 -8.87 12.02 -1.66
N ASN A 143 -8.52 11.59 -0.44
CA ASN A 143 -7.18 11.76 0.12
C ASN A 143 -6.07 11.18 -0.78
N ALA A 144 -6.37 10.11 -1.53
CA ALA A 144 -5.45 9.50 -2.49
C ALA A 144 -5.00 10.44 -3.63
N LEU A 145 -5.79 11.46 -3.94
CA LEU A 145 -5.54 12.42 -5.03
C LEU A 145 -4.84 13.69 -4.56
N LEU A 146 -4.59 13.83 -3.25
CA LEU A 146 -3.89 14.99 -2.70
C LEU A 146 -2.39 14.92 -3.00
N ASN A 147 -1.83 16.07 -3.35
CA ASN A 147 -0.37 16.25 -3.41
C ASN A 147 0.20 16.43 -1.99
N GLY A 148 1.53 16.35 -1.86
CA GLY A 148 2.22 16.44 -0.57
C GLY A 148 1.96 17.74 0.20
N ARG A 149 1.90 18.89 -0.49
CA ARG A 149 1.66 20.19 0.14
C ARG A 149 0.25 20.28 0.72
N ASP A 150 -0.73 19.78 -0.01
CA ASP A 150 -2.11 19.76 0.47
C ASP A 150 -2.29 18.77 1.64
N LEU A 151 -1.61 17.62 1.61
CA LEU A 151 -1.58 16.69 2.74
C LEU A 151 -1.02 17.35 4.00
N GLU A 152 0.14 18.02 3.90
CA GLU A 152 0.75 18.72 5.04
C GLU A 152 -0.16 19.83 5.59
N ARG A 153 -0.77 20.61 4.69
CA ARG A 153 -1.71 21.68 5.04
C ARG A 153 -2.96 21.15 5.75
N ILE A 154 -3.55 20.06 5.26
CA ILE A 154 -4.78 19.50 5.80
C ILE A 154 -4.52 18.74 7.11
N CYS A 155 -3.45 17.94 7.17
CA CYS A 155 -3.07 17.26 8.41
C CYS A 155 -2.69 18.24 9.52
N ALA A 156 -2.15 19.43 9.16
CA ALA A 156 -1.86 20.54 10.06
C ALA A 156 -1.17 20.10 11.36
N LEU A 157 -0.15 19.25 11.23
CA LEU A 157 0.51 18.64 12.40
C LEU A 157 1.08 19.70 13.34
N SER A 158 0.91 19.45 14.64
CA SER A 158 1.56 20.23 15.69
C SER A 158 3.09 20.10 15.60
N ASP A 159 3.84 21.06 16.16
CA ASP A 159 5.31 20.98 16.11
C ASP A 159 5.85 19.76 16.87
N SER A 160 5.17 19.33 17.94
CA SER A 160 5.52 18.10 18.65
C SER A 160 5.29 16.85 17.81
N ASP A 161 4.25 16.82 16.96
CA ASP A 161 3.99 15.72 16.03
C ASP A 161 4.93 15.73 14.82
N LYS A 162 5.33 16.90 14.33
CA LYS A 162 6.39 17.02 13.32
C LYS A 162 7.71 16.45 13.84
N GLN A 163 8.11 16.79 15.06
CA GLN A 163 9.31 16.24 15.70
C GLN A 163 9.23 14.72 15.88
N PHE A 164 8.07 14.22 16.33
CA PHE A 164 7.82 12.78 16.42
C PHE A 164 7.97 12.09 15.06
N MET A 165 7.35 12.65 14.02
CA MET A 165 7.45 12.11 12.66
C MET A 165 8.87 12.12 12.15
N GLN A 166 9.63 13.20 12.37
CA GLN A 166 11.04 13.27 12.01
C GLN A 166 11.85 12.13 12.65
N GLN A 167 11.72 11.94 13.96
CA GLN A 167 12.40 10.84 14.68
C GLN A 167 11.98 9.46 14.15
N ALA A 168 10.69 9.27 13.85
CA ALA A 168 10.18 8.02 13.30
C ALA A 168 10.77 7.73 11.91
N LEU A 169 10.80 8.73 11.02
CA LEU A 169 11.38 8.62 9.68
C LEU A 169 12.88 8.29 9.75
N ASP A 170 13.64 8.96 10.64
CA ASP A 170 15.08 8.73 10.81
C ASP A 170 15.41 7.33 11.35
N ARG A 171 14.57 6.84 12.27
CA ARG A 171 14.70 5.50 12.87
C ARG A 171 14.31 4.39 11.89
N LEU A 172 13.27 4.62 11.08
CA LEU A 172 12.75 3.65 10.12
C LEU A 172 13.42 3.77 8.73
N LYS A 173 14.30 4.77 8.54
CA LYS A 173 14.97 5.06 7.26
C LYS A 173 13.98 5.26 6.10
N LEU A 174 12.87 5.93 6.39
CA LEU A 174 11.81 6.18 5.43
C LEU A 174 12.12 7.41 4.56
N SER A 175 11.70 7.34 3.29
CA SER A 175 11.87 8.43 2.32
C SER A 175 10.89 9.58 2.57
N ALA A 176 11.14 10.76 1.99
CA ALA A 176 10.17 11.86 1.99
C ALA A 176 8.83 11.46 1.34
N ARG A 177 8.87 10.53 0.37
CA ARG A 177 7.67 9.98 -0.24
C ARG A 177 6.88 9.11 0.75
N ALA A 178 7.58 8.25 1.49
CA ALA A 178 6.97 7.45 2.55
C ALA A 178 6.31 8.32 3.62
N TYR A 179 6.90 9.49 3.96
CA TYR A 179 6.27 10.47 4.84
C TYR A 179 4.89 10.92 4.33
N HIS A 180 4.77 11.34 3.07
CA HIS A 180 3.47 11.76 2.51
C HIS A 180 2.46 10.61 2.43
N ARG A 181 2.92 9.37 2.20
CA ARG A 181 2.04 8.18 2.27
C ARG A 181 1.52 7.95 3.68
N VAL A 182 2.37 8.10 4.69
CA VAL A 182 1.95 8.03 6.09
C VAL A 182 0.91 9.09 6.42
N LEU A 183 1.13 10.34 5.99
CA LEU A 183 0.14 11.40 6.19
C LEU A 183 -1.21 11.08 5.51
N ARG A 184 -1.19 10.56 4.29
CA ARG A 184 -2.39 10.20 3.53
C ARG A 184 -3.21 9.13 4.25
N VAL A 185 -2.55 8.10 4.77
CA VAL A 185 -3.21 7.03 5.53
C VAL A 185 -3.71 7.56 6.86
N ALA A 186 -2.91 8.32 7.61
CA ALA A 186 -3.31 8.94 8.87
C ALA A 186 -4.53 9.87 8.72
N LEU A 187 -4.59 10.65 7.63
CA LEU A 187 -5.75 11.48 7.30
C LEU A 187 -6.99 10.63 7.02
N THR A 188 -6.82 9.50 6.34
CA THR A 188 -7.92 8.57 6.06
C THR A 188 -8.42 7.87 7.33
N LEU A 189 -7.53 7.54 8.28
CA LEU A 189 -7.91 7.01 9.59
C LEU A 189 -8.71 8.03 10.41
N ALA A 190 -8.24 9.29 10.47
CA ALA A 190 -8.97 10.38 11.10
C ALA A 190 -10.34 10.61 10.43
N ASP A 191 -10.38 10.51 9.10
CA ASP A 191 -11.62 10.53 8.34
C ASP A 191 -12.50 9.29 8.59
N LEU A 192 -12.02 8.15 9.07
CA LEU A 192 -12.92 7.06 9.47
C LEU A 192 -13.50 7.34 10.85
N GLU A 193 -12.71 7.95 11.74
CA GLU A 193 -13.11 8.24 13.13
C GLU A 193 -13.90 9.54 13.34
N GLN A 194 -13.99 10.43 12.35
CA GLN A 194 -14.66 11.74 12.54
C GLN A 194 -13.88 12.71 13.44
N THR A 195 -12.56 12.66 13.32
CA THR A 195 -11.64 13.48 14.09
C THR A 195 -10.60 14.16 13.19
N GLN A 196 -9.79 15.04 13.77
CA GLN A 196 -8.61 15.58 13.10
C GLN A 196 -7.44 14.59 13.22
N VAL A 197 -6.42 14.77 12.37
CA VAL A 197 -5.20 13.95 12.47
C VAL A 197 -4.56 14.16 13.84
N ALA A 198 -4.23 13.05 14.49
CA ALA A 198 -3.68 13.01 15.83
C ALA A 198 -2.56 11.96 15.86
N ARG A 199 -1.73 12.00 16.90
CA ARG A 199 -0.58 11.10 17.05
C ARG A 199 -0.92 9.62 16.88
N LYS A 200 -2.09 9.17 17.36
CA LYS A 200 -2.54 7.77 17.20
C LYS A 200 -2.68 7.35 15.73
N HIS A 201 -3.22 8.23 14.87
CA HIS A 201 -3.37 7.95 13.43
C HIS A 201 -2.01 7.88 12.73
N LEU A 202 -1.06 8.71 13.14
CA LEU A 202 0.32 8.68 12.64
C LEU A 202 1.02 7.38 13.04
N MET A 203 0.89 6.97 14.30
CA MET A 203 1.46 5.72 14.81
C MET A 203 0.88 4.49 14.12
N GLU A 204 -0.44 4.44 13.96
CA GLU A 204 -1.13 3.37 13.25
C GLU A 204 -0.71 3.32 11.78
N SER A 205 -0.66 4.47 11.11
CA SER A 205 -0.18 4.54 9.73
C SER A 205 1.27 4.07 9.57
N LEU A 206 2.16 4.42 10.49
CA LEU A 206 3.55 3.93 10.50
C LEU A 206 3.61 2.41 10.72
N SER A 207 2.67 1.84 11.48
CA SER A 207 2.62 0.40 11.74
C SER A 207 2.38 -0.42 10.45
N TYR A 208 1.61 0.13 9.50
CA TYR A 208 1.40 -0.46 8.17
C TYR A 208 2.62 -0.36 7.23
N ARG A 209 3.73 0.25 7.67
CA ARG A 209 4.99 0.35 6.89
C ARG A 209 6.06 -0.63 7.36
N LYS A 210 5.78 -1.46 8.37
CA LYS A 210 6.77 -2.38 8.97
C LYS A 210 7.45 -3.31 7.96
N MET A 211 6.74 -3.75 6.92
CA MET A 211 7.27 -4.65 5.89
C MET A 211 8.47 -4.04 5.15
N GLU A 212 8.51 -2.72 4.94
CA GLU A 212 9.63 -2.04 4.27
C GLU A 212 10.93 -2.23 5.05
N LYS A 213 10.88 -2.24 6.38
CA LYS A 213 12.04 -2.51 7.24
C LYS A 213 12.50 -3.96 7.10
N THR A 214 11.58 -4.92 7.16
CA THR A 214 11.88 -6.36 7.04
C THR A 214 12.53 -6.67 5.70
N LEU A 215 12.00 -6.08 4.62
CA LEU A 215 12.53 -6.19 3.27
C LEU A 215 13.88 -5.50 3.12
N ALA A 216 14.04 -4.28 3.65
CA ALA A 216 15.32 -3.58 3.65
C ALA A 216 16.40 -4.40 4.38
N SER A 217 16.10 -5.00 5.53
CA SER A 217 17.03 -5.91 6.21
C SER A 217 17.35 -7.18 5.41
N ALA A 218 16.37 -7.73 4.67
CA ALA A 218 16.58 -8.92 3.83
C ALA A 218 17.39 -8.62 2.55
N THR A 219 17.33 -7.40 2.02
CA THR A 219 18.10 -6.96 0.85
C THR A 219 19.48 -6.39 1.20
N SER A 220 19.68 -5.88 2.42
CA SER A 220 20.95 -5.27 2.86
C SER A 220 21.93 -6.28 3.46
N GLY A 221 21.55 -7.56 3.55
CA GLY A 221 22.41 -8.68 3.95
C GLY A 221 23.23 -9.24 2.78
N VAL A 222 24.04 -8.39 2.15
CA VAL A 222 25.18 -8.76 1.28
C VAL A 222 26.39 -7.98 1.75
#